data_AF-H6V628-F1
#
_entry.id   AF-H6V628-F1
#
_cell.length_a   1.000
_cell.length_b   1.000
_cell.length_c   1.000
_cell.angle_alpha   90.00
_cell.angle_beta   90.00
_cell.angle_gamma   90.00
#
_symmetry.space_group_name_H-M   'P 1'
#
loop_
_entity.id
_entity.type
_entity.pdbx_description
1 polymer ?
#
loop_
_entity_poly.entity_id
_entity_poly.type
_entity_poly.pdbx_seq_one_letter_code
_entity_poly.pdbx_strand_id
1 'polypeptide(L)'
;RAVKRQAQQVVKSVYDDEDYLLALILKKDAMVESQCKEKLEKYCKALTNATIEPKDVHNKFKDFCEDKKQKTKCTGLKSKITQKCTEFKNKLEGKLANLPDKDCKEDERQCLFLEG
;
A
#
# COMPACT_ATOMS: atom_id res chain seq x y z
N ARG A 1 13.22 -38.17 15.71
CA ARG A 1 14.04 -36.96 15.40
C ARG A 1 13.05 -35.81 15.21
N ALA A 2 12.96 -34.87 16.16
CA ALA A 2 12.02 -33.74 16.06
C ALA A 2 12.55 -32.74 15.03
N VAL A 3 11.83 -32.56 13.92
CA VAL A 3 12.18 -31.57 12.90
C VAL A 3 11.77 -30.20 13.44
N LYS A 4 12.75 -29.41 13.89
CA LYS A 4 12.59 -27.97 14.15
C LYS A 4 12.01 -27.36 12.88
N ARG A 5 10.73 -26.97 12.91
CA ARG A 5 10.14 -26.11 11.90
C ARG A 5 10.92 -24.80 11.97
N GLN A 6 11.77 -24.54 10.97
CA GLN A 6 12.31 -23.20 10.79
C GLN A 6 11.10 -22.28 10.67
N ALA A 7 11.02 -21.28 11.56
CA ALA A 7 10.01 -20.24 11.45
C ALA A 7 10.14 -19.67 10.04
N GLN A 8 9.12 -19.92 9.22
CA GLN A 8 9.02 -19.43 7.86
C GLN A 8 9.21 -17.92 7.98
N GLN A 9 10.31 -17.38 7.41
CA GLN A 9 10.48 -15.93 7.33
C GLN A 9 9.22 -15.40 6.65
N VAL A 10 8.34 -14.78 7.43
CA VAL A 10 7.16 -14.11 6.90
C VAL A 10 7.73 -13.02 6.02
N VAL A 11 7.67 -13.23 4.70
CA VAL A 11 8.04 -12.22 3.72
C VAL A 11 7.09 -11.07 3.98
N LYS A 12 7.58 -10.04 4.68
CA LYS A 12 6.79 -8.86 5.02
C LYS A 12 6.34 -8.24 3.70
N SER A 13 5.03 -8.19 3.49
CA SER A 13 4.47 -7.63 2.27
C SER A 13 4.74 -6.13 2.28
N VAL A 14 5.07 -5.53 1.14
CA VAL A 14 5.11 -4.05 1.01
C VAL A 14 3.74 -3.46 1.36
N TYR A 15 2.67 -4.23 1.12
CA TYR A 15 1.30 -3.86 1.46
C TYR A 15 0.94 -4.06 2.94
N ASP A 16 1.85 -4.60 3.76
CA ASP A 16 1.75 -4.48 5.23
C ASP A 16 2.01 -3.04 5.70
N ASP A 17 2.43 -2.16 4.81
CA ASP A 17 2.42 -0.72 5.01
C ASP A 17 1.11 -0.13 4.45
N GLU A 18 0.41 0.59 5.33
CA GLU A 18 -0.92 1.12 5.07
C GLU A 18 -0.91 2.16 3.95
N ASP A 19 0.13 2.99 3.90
CA ASP A 19 0.23 4.05 2.90
C ASP A 19 0.40 3.46 1.49
N TYR A 20 1.15 2.35 1.36
CA TYR A 20 1.32 1.65 0.07
C TYR A 20 0.02 1.01 -0.41
N LEU A 21 -0.70 0.35 0.50
CA LEU A 21 -1.97 -0.26 0.17
C LEU A 21 -2.99 0.81 -0.26
N LEU A 22 -3.09 1.92 0.48
CA LEU A 22 -3.97 3.04 0.13
C LEU A 22 -3.60 3.67 -1.22
N ALA A 23 -2.32 3.89 -1.49
CA ALA A 23 -1.86 4.41 -2.79
C ALA A 23 -2.19 3.47 -3.95
N LEU A 24 -2.10 2.15 -3.76
CA LEU A 24 -2.44 1.17 -4.81
C LEU A 24 -3.92 1.24 -5.22
N ILE A 25 -4.82 1.42 -4.24
CA ILE A 25 -6.27 1.42 -4.46
C ILE A 25 -6.74 2.78 -4.99
N LEU A 26 -6.21 3.86 -4.40
CA LEU A 26 -6.65 5.22 -4.64
C LEU A 26 -5.91 5.87 -5.82
N LYS A 27 -4.71 5.40 -6.16
CA LYS A 27 -3.92 5.90 -7.28
C LYS A 27 -3.75 7.43 -7.17
N LYS A 28 -3.87 8.14 -8.28
CA LYS A 28 -3.87 9.61 -8.35
C LYS A 28 -4.88 10.28 -7.42
N ASP A 29 -6.00 9.63 -7.08
CA ASP A 29 -7.00 10.20 -6.17
C ASP A 29 -6.45 10.34 -4.74
N ALA A 30 -5.39 9.62 -4.36
CA ALA A 30 -4.69 9.84 -3.09
C ALA A 30 -3.99 11.21 -3.00
N MET A 31 -3.76 11.89 -4.12
CA MET A 31 -3.07 13.18 -4.19
C MET A 31 -3.97 14.37 -3.84
N VAL A 32 -5.29 14.15 -3.79
CA VAL A 32 -6.28 15.17 -3.47
C VAL A 32 -7.16 14.64 -2.35
N GLU A 33 -7.14 15.28 -1.18
CA GLU A 33 -7.76 14.74 0.01
C GLU A 33 -9.28 14.49 -0.13
N SER A 34 -10.00 15.35 -0.86
CA SER A 34 -11.43 15.17 -1.14
C SER A 34 -11.68 13.94 -2.03
N GLN A 35 -10.89 13.76 -3.09
CA GLN A 35 -11.00 12.61 -3.99
C GLN A 35 -10.62 11.31 -3.28
N CYS A 36 -9.56 11.33 -2.47
CA CYS A 36 -9.17 10.22 -1.61
C CYS A 36 -10.34 9.75 -0.75
N LYS A 37 -11.01 10.69 -0.07
CA LYS A 37 -12.16 10.38 0.81
C LYS A 37 -13.31 9.76 0.02
N GLU A 38 -13.69 10.37 -1.09
CA GLU A 38 -14.78 9.90 -1.94
C GLU A 38 -14.50 8.51 -2.52
N LYS A 39 -13.29 8.30 -3.03
CA LYS A 39 -12.85 7.04 -3.65
C LYS A 39 -12.77 5.92 -2.61
N LEU A 40 -12.20 6.19 -1.43
CA LEU A 40 -12.08 5.21 -0.35
C LEU A 40 -13.46 4.81 0.19
N GLU A 41 -14.38 5.76 0.33
CA GLU A 41 -15.77 5.49 0.73
C GLU A 41 -16.50 4.66 -0.34
N LYS A 42 -16.37 5.02 -1.63
CA LYS A 42 -16.92 4.23 -2.75
C LYS A 42 -16.38 2.82 -2.77
N TYR A 43 -15.08 2.65 -2.55
CA TYR A 43 -14.44 1.33 -2.52
C TYR A 43 -15.00 0.47 -1.39
N CYS A 44 -15.06 1.00 -0.16
CA CYS A 44 -15.64 0.29 0.97
C CYS A 44 -17.12 -0.06 0.77
N LYS A 45 -17.92 0.85 0.20
CA LYS A 45 -19.32 0.58 -0.16
C LYS A 45 -19.44 -0.51 -1.22
N ALA A 46 -18.56 -0.50 -2.23
CA ALA A 46 -18.55 -1.53 -3.27
C ALA A 46 -18.28 -2.93 -2.69
N LEU A 47 -17.36 -3.04 -1.73
CA LEU A 47 -17.11 -4.30 -1.01
C LEU A 47 -18.36 -4.77 -0.26
N THR A 48 -18.97 -3.88 0.54
CA THR A 48 -20.19 -4.19 1.29
C THR A 48 -21.34 -4.60 0.37
N ASN A 49 -21.54 -3.88 -0.74
CA ASN A 49 -22.59 -4.18 -1.72
C ASN A 49 -22.36 -5.52 -2.43
N ALA A 50 -21.10 -5.92 -2.60
CA ALA A 50 -20.72 -7.22 -3.12
C ALA A 50 -20.78 -8.33 -2.06
N THR A 51 -21.28 -8.06 -0.84
CA THR A 51 -21.27 -8.99 0.30
C THR A 51 -19.86 -9.50 0.67
N ILE A 52 -18.83 -8.72 0.34
CA ILE A 52 -17.44 -9.02 0.68
C ILE A 52 -17.09 -8.29 1.97
N GLU A 53 -16.66 -9.03 3.00
CA GLU A 53 -16.17 -8.37 4.20
C GLU A 53 -14.82 -7.70 3.92
N PRO A 54 -14.61 -6.43 4.32
CA PRO A 54 -13.35 -5.72 4.07
C PRO A 54 -12.11 -6.48 4.55
N LYS A 55 -12.20 -7.19 5.68
CA LYS A 55 -11.12 -8.00 6.25
C LYS A 55 -10.69 -9.16 5.33
N ASP A 56 -11.58 -9.65 4.47
CA ASP A 56 -11.35 -10.77 3.56
C ASP A 56 -10.59 -10.32 2.30
N VAL A 57 -10.66 -9.03 1.96
CA VAL A 57 -9.81 -8.43 0.92
C VAL A 57 -8.38 -8.29 1.45
N HIS A 58 -8.23 -7.61 2.59
CA HIS A 58 -6.96 -7.49 3.31
C HIS A 58 -7.23 -6.98 4.73
N ASN A 59 -6.48 -7.47 5.72
CA ASN A 59 -6.72 -7.21 7.15
C ASN A 59 -6.88 -5.71 7.48
N LYS A 60 -6.08 -4.84 6.86
CA LYS A 60 -6.13 -3.38 7.03
C LYS A 60 -7.40 -2.71 6.54
N PHE A 61 -8.14 -3.31 5.60
CA PHE A 61 -9.40 -2.71 5.13
C PHE A 61 -10.49 -2.71 6.18
N LYS A 62 -10.39 -3.59 7.19
CA LYS A 62 -11.26 -3.49 8.36
C LYS A 62 -11.10 -2.11 9.01
N ASP A 63 -9.87 -1.64 9.17
CA ASP A 63 -9.58 -0.33 9.77
C ASP A 63 -9.90 0.84 8.83
N PHE A 64 -9.78 0.65 7.51
CA PHE A 64 -10.11 1.69 6.53
C PHE A 64 -11.61 1.89 6.40
N CYS A 65 -12.35 0.79 6.30
CA CYS A 65 -13.78 0.79 6.02
C CYS A 65 -14.65 0.93 7.26
N GLU A 66 -14.06 0.95 8.46
CA GLU A 66 -14.75 1.34 9.67
C GLU A 66 -15.22 2.80 9.63
N ASP A 67 -16.39 3.03 10.22
CA ASP A 67 -17.13 4.27 10.07
C ASP A 67 -16.32 5.49 10.57
N LYS A 68 -16.30 6.56 9.75
CA LYS A 68 -15.53 7.80 9.96
C LYS A 68 -14.00 7.66 9.91
N LYS A 69 -13.42 6.46 9.89
CA LYS A 69 -11.96 6.27 9.77
C LYS A 69 -11.43 6.54 8.36
N GLN A 70 -12.24 6.40 7.30
CA GLN A 70 -11.80 6.76 5.93
C GLN A 70 -11.27 8.20 5.86
N LYS A 71 -11.89 9.12 6.61
CA LYS A 71 -11.56 10.56 6.56
C LYS A 71 -10.17 10.85 7.11
N THR A 72 -9.75 10.14 8.16
CA THR A 72 -8.45 10.35 8.80
C THR A 72 -7.31 9.69 8.03
N LYS A 73 -7.60 8.59 7.30
CA LYS A 73 -6.62 7.88 6.46
C LYS A 73 -6.14 8.71 5.27
N CYS A 74 -6.97 9.62 4.77
CA CYS A 74 -6.59 10.53 3.69
C CYS A 74 -5.78 11.75 4.15
N THR A 75 -5.86 12.13 5.44
CA THR A 75 -5.15 13.29 5.96
C THR A 75 -3.64 13.03 5.99
N GLY A 76 -2.87 13.86 5.28
CA GLY A 76 -1.41 13.73 5.19
C GLY A 76 -0.93 12.57 4.30
N LEU A 77 -1.83 11.76 3.73
CA LEU A 77 -1.48 10.62 2.87
C LEU A 77 -0.65 11.06 1.65
N LYS A 78 -1.03 12.17 1.00
CA LYS A 78 -0.27 12.77 -0.10
C LYS A 78 1.20 13.01 0.25
N SER A 79 1.45 13.62 1.42
CA SER A 79 2.81 13.95 1.86
C SER A 79 3.62 12.69 2.09
N LYS A 80 3.03 11.69 2.75
CA LYS A 80 3.68 10.40 2.99
C LYS A 80 3.99 9.66 1.69
N ILE A 81 3.05 9.66 0.74
CA ILE A 81 3.27 9.04 -0.58
C ILE A 81 4.39 9.77 -1.32
N THR A 82 4.33 11.10 -1.37
CA THR A 82 5.34 11.91 -2.05
C THR A 82 6.74 11.68 -1.45
N GLN A 83 6.83 11.62 -0.13
CA GLN A 83 8.08 11.32 0.57
C GLN A 83 8.61 9.92 0.20
N LYS A 84 7.77 8.88 0.28
CA LYS A 84 8.16 7.51 -0.09
C LYS A 84 8.59 7.40 -1.55
N CYS A 85 7.86 8.04 -2.47
CA CYS A 85 8.23 8.10 -3.89
C CYS A 85 9.59 8.78 -4.09
N THR A 86 9.84 9.90 -3.39
CA THR A 86 11.09 10.66 -3.50
C THR A 86 12.28 9.88 -2.96
N GLU A 87 12.13 9.26 -1.78
CA GLU A 87 13.15 8.40 -1.18
C GLU A 87 13.48 7.21 -2.08
N PHE A 88 12.44 6.58 -2.66
CA PHE A 88 12.62 5.45 -3.57
C PHE A 88 13.28 5.87 -4.88
N LYS A 89 12.89 7.00 -5.47
CA LYS A 89 13.54 7.57 -6.65
C LYS A 89 15.03 7.83 -6.40
N ASN A 90 15.38 8.47 -5.28
CA ASN A 90 16.78 8.72 -4.94
C ASN A 90 17.59 7.42 -4.77
N LYS A 91 16.98 6.41 -4.15
CA LYS A 91 17.58 5.07 -4.02
C LYS A 91 17.81 4.42 -5.39
N LEU A 92 16.85 4.52 -6.30
CA LEU A 92 16.97 3.98 -7.66
C LEU A 92 18.05 4.71 -8.46
N GLU A 93 18.08 6.04 -8.43
CA GLU A 93 19.10 6.85 -9.12
C GLU A 93 20.51 6.52 -8.63
N GLY A 94 20.70 6.35 -7.31
CA GLY A 94 21.97 5.95 -6.73
C GLY A 94 22.41 4.52 -7.07
N LYS A 95 21.46 3.64 -7.41
CA LYS A 95 21.72 2.25 -7.78
C LYS A 95 21.79 2.01 -9.29
N LEU A 96 21.32 2.94 -10.12
CA LEU A 96 21.23 2.77 -11.58
C LEU A 96 22.57 2.40 -12.25
N ALA A 97 23.69 2.78 -11.62
CA ALA A 97 25.04 2.42 -12.05
C ALA A 97 25.40 0.94 -11.81
N ASN A 98 24.76 0.25 -10.87
CA ASN A 98 24.97 -1.17 -10.52
C ASN A 98 23.71 -1.72 -9.82
N LEU A 99 22.70 -2.14 -10.59
CA LEU A 99 21.49 -2.79 -10.09
C LEU A 99 21.65 -4.31 -10.12
N PRO A 100 21.87 -4.99 -8.99
CA PRO A 100 21.87 -6.45 -8.96
C PRO A 100 20.44 -6.99 -9.11
N ASP A 101 20.25 -8.12 -9.81
CA ASP A 101 18.93 -8.72 -10.11
C ASP A 101 18.01 -8.92 -8.88
N LYS A 102 18.60 -9.15 -7.71
CA LYS A 102 17.86 -9.28 -6.43
C LYS A 102 17.15 -7.98 -6.03
N ASP A 103 17.77 -6.83 -6.31
CA ASP A 103 17.21 -5.51 -6.01
C ASP A 103 16.08 -5.22 -6.99
N CYS A 104 16.16 -5.72 -8.22
CA CYS A 104 15.11 -5.57 -9.23
C CYS A 104 13.76 -6.15 -8.77
N LYS A 105 13.72 -7.33 -8.14
CA LYS A 105 12.47 -7.93 -7.64
C LYS A 105 11.83 -7.16 -6.48
N GLU A 106 12.64 -6.56 -5.61
CA GLU A 106 12.13 -5.73 -4.52
C GLU A 106 11.71 -4.35 -5.03
N ASP A 107 12.53 -3.73 -5.88
CA ASP A 107 12.29 -2.43 -6.49
C ASP A 107 11.07 -2.49 -7.44
N GLU A 108 10.82 -3.60 -8.16
CA GLU A 108 9.61 -3.80 -9.00
C GLU A 108 8.32 -3.70 -8.19
N ARG A 109 8.29 -4.27 -6.98
CA ARG A 109 7.12 -4.14 -6.08
C ARG A 109 6.94 -2.71 -5.59
N GLN A 110 8.03 -1.98 -5.40
CA GLN A 110 8.03 -0.56 -5.05
C GLN A 110 7.71 0.33 -6.26
N CYS A 111 7.93 -0.11 -7.50
CA CYS A 111 7.56 0.61 -8.72
C CYS A 111 6.05 0.64 -8.97
N LEU A 112 5.31 -0.42 -8.60
CA LEU A 112 3.84 -0.41 -8.66
C LEU A 112 3.20 0.75 -7.88
N PHE A 113 3.91 1.26 -6.87
CA PHE A 113 3.50 2.44 -6.10
C PHE A 113 3.72 3.75 -6.87
N LEU A 114 4.71 3.82 -7.77
CA LEU A 114 4.97 4.96 -8.65
C LEU A 114 3.99 5.03 -9.83
N GLU A 115 3.33 3.93 -10.18
CA GLU A 115 2.30 3.86 -11.22
C GLU A 115 0.91 4.37 -10.75
N GLY A 116 0.78 4.64 -9.44
CA GLY A 116 -0.42 5.16 -8.79
C GLY A 116 -0.79 6.58 -9.20
#